data_AF-A0A1H4GHX2-F1
#
_entry.id   AF-A0A1H4GHX2-F1
#
_cell.length_a   1.000
_cell.length_b   1.000
_cell.length_c   1.000
_cell.angle_alpha   90.00
_cell.angle_beta   90.00
_cell.angle_gamma   90.00
#
_symmetry.space_group_name_H-M   'P 1'
#
loop_
_entity.id
_entity.type
_entity.pdbx_description
1 polymer ?
#
loop_
_entity_poly.entity_id
_entity_poly.type
_entity_poly.pdbx_seq_one_letter_code
_entity_poly.pdbx_strand_id
1 'polypeptide(L)'
;MPIPALEVADIFRDVTPKACLQHDGPAWRAANAGHVSLAQLRVMSAIETCRTAALGGHVAACDACGREHVAYNSCKNRHCPKCQGSAARDWMAAQGADLLPSGPCSP
;
A
#
# COMPACT_ATOMS: atom_id res chain seq x y z
N MET A 1 3.46 -6.38 -23.28
CA MET A 1 3.12 -6.83 -21.92
C MET A 1 2.50 -5.63 -21.19
N PRO A 2 1.31 -5.75 -20.61
CA PRO A 2 0.73 -4.64 -19.84
C PRO A 2 1.64 -4.36 -18.62
N ILE A 3 1.87 -3.08 -18.34
CA ILE A 3 2.65 -2.66 -17.16
C ILE A 3 1.78 -3.00 -15.93
N PRO A 4 2.27 -3.82 -14.98
CA PRO A 4 1.56 -4.06 -13.73
C PRO A 4 1.33 -2.74 -12.99
N ALA A 5 0.17 -2.56 -12.37
CA ALA A 5 -0.07 -1.41 -11.52
C ALA A 5 0.94 -1.43 -10.36
N LEU A 6 1.80 -0.41 -10.28
CA LEU A 6 2.84 -0.28 -9.25
C LEU A 6 2.20 -0.02 -7.87
N GLU A 7 2.47 -0.86 -6.86
CA GLU A 7 2.12 -0.56 -5.47
C GLU A 7 3.25 0.23 -4.78
N VAL A 8 2.92 1.01 -3.73
CA VAL A 8 3.94 1.70 -2.90
C VAL A 8 4.94 0.70 -2.30
N ALA A 9 4.49 -0.51 -1.97
CA ALA A 9 5.37 -1.55 -1.46
C ALA A 9 6.41 -2.01 -2.51
N ASP A 10 6.12 -1.85 -3.81
CA ASP A 10 7.04 -2.20 -4.89
C ASP A 10 8.08 -1.11 -5.15
N ILE A 11 7.85 0.12 -4.67
CA ILE A 11 8.91 1.15 -4.62
C ILE A 11 9.93 0.79 -3.53
N PHE A 12 9.45 0.20 -2.44
CA PHE A 12 10.31 -0.18 -1.31
C PHE A 12 11.00 -1.53 -1.51
N ARG A 13 10.35 -2.48 -2.17
CA ARG A 13 10.91 -3.78 -2.56
C ARG A 13 11.58 -3.60 -3.92
N ASP A 14 12.82 -4.05 -4.12
CA ASP A 14 13.56 -3.95 -5.41
C ASP A 14 12.98 -4.87 -6.51
N VAL A 15 11.65 -4.97 -6.62
CA VAL A 15 10.90 -5.88 -7.50
C VAL A 15 10.28 -5.14 -8.70
N THR A 16 10.47 -3.81 -8.79
CA THR A 16 9.99 -3.06 -9.93
C THR A 16 10.85 -3.38 -11.16
N PRO A 17 10.28 -3.68 -12.35
CA PRO A 17 11.08 -3.93 -13.55
C PRO A 17 12.01 -2.74 -13.84
N LYS A 18 13.34 -3.00 -13.79
CA LYS A 18 14.40 -1.99 -14.01
C LYS A 18 14.32 -1.25 -15.34
N ALA A 19 13.50 -1.72 -16.29
CA ALA A 19 13.36 -1.15 -17.61
C ALA A 19 12.77 0.28 -17.63
N CYS A 20 12.08 0.75 -16.57
CA CYS A 20 11.40 2.06 -16.59
C CYS A 20 11.52 2.93 -15.33
N LEU A 21 12.01 2.44 -14.19
CA LEU A 21 11.97 3.18 -12.92
C LEU A 21 13.25 2.97 -12.10
N GLN A 22 13.91 4.06 -11.71
CA GLN A 22 15.09 4.08 -10.82
C GLN A 22 14.65 4.07 -9.35
N HIS A 23 13.98 3.00 -8.92
CA HIS A 23 13.48 2.89 -7.55
C HIS A 23 14.04 1.64 -6.88
N ASP A 24 15.10 1.85 -6.11
CA ASP A 24 15.74 0.85 -5.24
C ASP A 24 15.60 1.33 -3.78
N GLY A 25 14.56 0.84 -3.10
CA GLY A 25 14.26 1.18 -1.71
C GLY A 25 15.42 0.89 -0.74
N PRO A 26 16.05 -0.30 -0.78
CA PRO A 26 17.25 -0.60 0.00
C PRO A 26 18.42 0.37 -0.24
N ALA A 27 18.79 0.65 -1.49
CA ALA A 27 19.88 1.57 -1.79
C ALA A 27 19.56 3.00 -1.34
N TRP A 28 18.32 3.46 -1.54
CA TRP A 28 17.89 4.77 -1.08
C TRP A 28 17.98 4.89 0.44
N ARG A 29 17.54 3.86 1.19
CA ARG A 29 17.66 3.85 2.66
C ARG A 29 19.11 3.88 3.13
N ALA A 30 20.00 3.15 2.45
CA ALA A 30 21.42 3.19 2.75
C ALA A 30 22.02 4.58 2.51
N ALA A 31 21.68 5.22 1.38
CA ALA A 31 22.14 6.57 1.05
C ALA A 31 21.59 7.67 1.98
N ASN A 32 20.45 7.43 2.64
CA ASN A 32 19.78 8.37 3.55
C ASN A 32 19.88 7.96 5.02
N ALA A 33 20.85 7.11 5.38
CA ALA A 33 21.08 6.71 6.76
C ALA A 33 21.30 7.94 7.67
N GLY A 34 20.60 8.00 8.80
CA GLY A 34 20.63 9.16 9.71
C GLY A 34 19.66 10.29 9.36
N HIS A 35 19.14 10.35 8.12
CA HIS A 35 18.14 11.33 7.69
C HIS A 35 16.70 10.80 7.76
N VAL A 36 16.55 9.49 7.91
CA VAL A 36 15.25 8.83 8.05
C VAL A 36 15.05 8.45 9.52
N SER A 37 13.98 8.96 10.12
CA SER A 37 13.62 8.65 11.50
C SER A 37 13.22 7.17 11.66
N LEU A 38 13.39 6.63 12.88
CA LEU A 38 12.92 5.29 13.21
C LEU A 38 11.42 5.10 12.93
N ALA A 39 10.61 6.14 13.13
CA ALA A 39 9.18 6.11 12.84
C ALA A 39 8.90 5.90 11.34
N GLN A 40 9.62 6.61 10.47
CA GLN A 40 9.52 6.45 9.02
C GLN A 40 9.97 5.05 8.58
N LEU A 41 11.09 4.54 9.11
CA LEU A 41 11.55 3.17 8.82
C LEU A 41 10.52 2.11 9.19
N ARG A 42 9.83 2.28 10.34
CA ARG A 42 8.74 1.38 10.75
C ARG A 42 7.54 1.44 9.81
N VAL A 43 7.21 2.62 9.28
CA VAL A 43 6.14 2.75 8.26
C VAL A 43 6.54 2.02 6.98
N MET A 44 7.77 2.20 6.50
CA MET A 44 8.26 1.51 5.29
C MET A 44 8.18 -0.01 5.45
N SER A 45 8.71 -0.55 6.56
CA SER A 45 8.68 -1.99 6.84
C SER A 45 7.25 -2.54 6.98
N ALA A 46 6.35 -1.79 7.61
CA ALA A 46 4.94 -2.16 7.70
C ALA A 46 4.26 -2.20 6.32
N ILE A 47 4.61 -1.31 5.40
CA ILE A 47 4.07 -1.29 4.04
C ILE A 47 4.62 -2.47 3.22
N GLU A 48 5.93 -2.75 3.31
CA GLU A 48 6.59 -3.87 2.60
C GLU A 48 6.02 -5.25 2.97
N THR A 49 5.68 -5.43 4.25
CA THR A 49 5.17 -6.70 4.81
C THR A 49 3.65 -6.84 4.76
N CYS A 50 2.93 -5.77 4.41
CA CYS A 50 1.47 -5.75 4.42
C CYS A 50 0.88 -6.76 3.42
N ARG A 51 -0.03 -7.62 3.92
CA ARG A 51 -0.69 -8.68 3.14
C ARG A 51 0.29 -9.69 2.53
N THR A 52 1.36 -10.01 3.25
CA THR A 52 2.27 -11.11 2.90
C THR A 52 2.30 -12.15 4.01
N ALA A 53 2.89 -13.31 3.72
CA ALA A 53 3.08 -14.38 4.70
C ALA A 53 3.87 -13.94 5.95
N ALA A 54 4.68 -12.87 5.85
CA ALA A 54 5.46 -12.35 6.97
C ALA A 54 4.60 -11.87 8.16
N LEU A 55 3.34 -11.48 7.91
CA LEU A 55 2.38 -11.08 8.96
C LEU A 55 1.44 -12.23 9.39
N GLY A 56 1.66 -13.43 8.86
CA GLY A 56 0.74 -14.54 8.99
C GLY A 56 -0.58 -14.32 8.24
N GLY A 57 -1.49 -15.27 8.39
CA GLY A 57 -2.79 -15.23 7.74
C GLY A 57 -3.65 -16.42 8.12
N HIS A 58 -4.76 -16.56 7.42
CA HIS A 58 -5.73 -17.61 7.63
C HIS A 58 -5.99 -18.33 6.30
N VAL A 59 -6.23 -19.63 6.37
CA VAL A 59 -6.73 -20.43 5.24
C VAL A 59 -8.21 -20.66 5.48
N ALA A 60 -9.03 -20.32 4.50
CA ALA A 60 -10.46 -20.60 4.50
C ALA A 60 -10.79 -21.51 3.30
N ALA A 61 -11.56 -22.55 3.53
CA ALA A 61 -12.10 -23.38 2.47
C ALA A 61 -13.51 -22.92 2.11
N CYS A 62 -13.84 -22.90 0.82
CA CYS A 62 -15.21 -22.67 0.38
C CYS A 62 -16.07 -23.91 0.63
N ASP A 63 -17.15 -23.78 1.41
CA ASP A 63 -18.05 -24.89 1.74
C ASP A 63 -18.74 -25.51 0.51
N ALA A 64 -18.86 -24.76 -0.59
CA ALA A 64 -19.54 -25.21 -1.81
C ALA A 64 -18.61 -25.94 -2.79
N CYS A 65 -17.32 -25.57 -2.88
CA CYS A 65 -16.41 -26.11 -3.89
C CYS A 65 -15.09 -26.67 -3.34
N GLY A 66 -14.89 -26.62 -2.01
CA GLY A 66 -13.69 -27.12 -1.34
C GLY A 66 -12.41 -26.34 -1.62
N ARG A 67 -12.49 -25.23 -2.38
CA ARG A 67 -11.31 -24.44 -2.73
C ARG A 67 -10.79 -23.68 -1.52
N GLU A 68 -9.49 -23.82 -1.26
CA GLU A 68 -8.80 -23.06 -0.23
C GLU A 68 -8.38 -21.68 -0.72
N HIS A 69 -8.56 -20.69 0.14
CA HIS A 69 -8.16 -19.31 -0.06
C HIS A 69 -7.32 -18.84 1.13
N VAL A 70 -6.13 -18.33 0.85
CA VAL A 70 -5.24 -17.76 1.87
C VAL A 70 -5.50 -16.26 1.97
N ALA A 71 -5.81 -15.78 3.17
CA ALA A 71 -5.96 -14.37 3.49
C ALA A 71 -4.85 -13.93 4.46
N TYR A 72 -3.92 -13.11 3.98
CA TYR A 72 -2.86 -12.55 4.82
C TYR A 72 -3.32 -11.37 5.67
N ASN A 73 -2.73 -11.24 6.86
CA ASN A 73 -3.04 -10.17 7.79
C ASN A 73 -2.60 -8.79 7.28
N SER A 74 -3.29 -7.75 7.74
CA SER A 74 -2.94 -6.35 7.45
C SER A 74 -1.86 -5.86 8.41
N CYS A 75 -1.03 -4.90 7.98
CA CYS A 75 0.02 -4.34 8.84
C CYS A 75 -0.49 -3.36 9.91
N LYS A 76 -1.80 -3.04 9.90
CA LYS A 76 -2.48 -2.12 10.83
C LYS A 76 -1.88 -0.69 10.94
N ASN A 77 -0.95 -0.33 10.07
CA ASN A 77 -0.35 1.00 10.05
C ASN A 77 -1.29 1.99 9.32
N ARG A 78 -1.58 3.13 9.96
CA ARG A 78 -2.49 4.17 9.42
C ARG A 78 -2.03 4.76 8.09
N HIS A 79 -0.72 4.73 7.81
CA HIS A 79 -0.14 5.26 6.58
C HIS A 79 -0.10 4.23 5.45
N CYS A 80 -0.52 2.99 5.68
CA CYS A 80 -0.50 1.97 4.65
C CYS A 80 -1.67 2.15 3.66
N PRO A 81 -1.40 2.40 2.37
CA PRO A 81 -2.45 2.59 1.36
C PRO A 81 -3.27 1.32 1.11
N LYS A 82 -2.77 0.13 1.48
CA LYS A 82 -3.51 -1.13 1.36
C LYS A 82 -4.51 -1.36 2.50
N CYS A 83 -4.20 -0.84 3.69
CA CYS A 83 -5.02 -1.06 4.88
C CYS A 83 -6.14 -0.03 5.01
N GLN A 84 -5.82 1.24 4.74
CA GLN A 84 -6.77 2.34 4.88
C GLN A 84 -7.07 3.06 3.56
N GLY A 85 -6.35 2.75 2.47
CA GLY A 85 -6.55 3.48 1.21
C GLY A 85 -7.82 3.09 0.46
N SER A 86 -8.37 1.89 0.61
CA SER A 86 -9.73 1.60 0.11
C SER A 86 -10.77 2.35 0.95
N ALA A 87 -10.76 2.16 2.28
CA ALA A 87 -11.70 2.79 3.19
C ALA A 87 -11.69 4.34 3.10
N ALA A 88 -10.52 4.95 2.97
CA ALA A 88 -10.39 6.39 2.77
C ALA A 88 -10.92 6.85 1.40
N ARG A 89 -10.68 6.09 0.32
CA ARG A 89 -11.24 6.40 -1.01
C ARG A 89 -12.76 6.24 -1.03
N ASP A 90 -13.28 5.19 -0.39
CA ASP A 90 -14.71 4.95 -0.27
C ASP A 90 -15.37 6.06 0.56
N TRP A 91 -14.74 6.48 1.65
CA TRP A 91 -15.19 7.61 2.45
C TRP A 91 -15.17 8.92 1.65
N MET A 92 -14.07 9.23 0.95
CA MET A 92 -13.98 10.43 0.10
C MET A 92 -15.04 10.42 -1.01
N ALA A 93 -15.30 9.27 -1.64
CA ALA A 93 -16.33 9.13 -2.67
C ALA A 93 -17.74 9.36 -2.08
N ALA A 94 -18.01 8.80 -0.90
CA ALA A 94 -19.28 8.99 -0.20
C ALA A 94 -19.51 10.46 0.20
N GLN A 95 -18.46 11.16 0.64
CA GLN A 95 -18.53 12.58 1.01
C GLN A 95 -18.61 13.52 -0.20
N GLY A 96 -18.33 13.04 -1.41
CA GLY A 96 -18.45 13.84 -2.64
C GLY A 96 -19.86 14.40 -2.87
N ALA A 97 -20.90 13.71 -2.39
CA ALA A 97 -22.28 14.17 -2.46
C ALA A 97 -22.59 15.33 -1.48
N ASP A 98 -21.80 15.47 -0.41
CA ASP A 98 -21.97 16.49 0.63
C ASP A 98 -21.08 17.73 0.40
N LEU A 99 -20.27 17.73 -0.67
CA LEU A 99 -19.44 18.88 -1.01
C LEU A 99 -20.33 20.05 -1.42
N LEU A 100 -20.27 21.13 -0.64
CA LEU A 100 -20.83 22.41 -1.05
C LEU A 100 -20.18 22.82 -2.37
N PRO A 101 -20.95 23.41 -3.31
CA PRO A 101 -20.37 23.90 -4.55
C PRO A 101 -19.22 24.84 -4.21
N SER A 102 -18.01 24.47 -4.63
CA SER A 102 -16.93 25.43 -4.70
C SER A 102 -17.33 26.38 -5.81
N GLY A 103 -17.86 27.55 -5.42
CA GLY A 103 -18.12 28.62 -6.36
C GLY A 103 -16.85 28.88 -7.17
N PRO A 104 -16.97 29.25 -8.45
CA PRO A 104 -15.80 29.50 -9.29
C PRO A 104 -14.92 30.50 -8.56
N CYS A 105 -13.66 30.11 -8.32
CA CYS A 105 -12.61 31.03 -7.96
C CYS A 105 -12.60 32.11 -9.05
N SER A 106 -13.16 33.28 -8.75
CA SER A 106 -13.06 34.42 -9.66
C SER A 106 -11.58 34.79 -9.76
N PRO A 107 -11.09 35.16 -10.96
CA PRO A 107 -9.68 35.41 -11.22
C PRO A 107 -9.09 36.52 -10.35
#